data_AF-A0A2G9MRG8-F1
#
_entry.id   AF-A0A2G9MRG8-F1
#
_cell.length_a   1.000
_cell.length_b   1.000
_cell.length_c   1.000
_cell.angle_alpha   90.00
_cell.angle_beta   90.00
_cell.angle_gamma   90.00
#
_symmetry.space_group_name_H-M   'P 1'
#
loop_
_entity.id
_entity.type
_entity.pdbx_description
1 polymer ?
#
loop_
_entity_poly.entity_id
_entity_poly.type
_entity_poly.pdbx_seq_one_letter_code
_entity_poly.pdbx_strand_id
1 'polypeptide(L)'
;MQAEGDCLSYTLTFNQVYDSDVSKVGFRAVDLATVYRSKQQIPLSFIVPDLIFEEFMLQNRLSIEITRILGKTNFEDHSSVNAAYLEVKGLFRSAKVPDEFLENLEEAYMALSNDSGDAQELLKDKKSPSVNLIVSVGYELDAQDLDGVILNIRGFENFIDALKSSWLFLFSPKQLEFRKRKGIRDFSAGIIVQRMIDADSSVEAMSKSFIGNFDINLETYKGLPDILRECSKDSYSLAREYLTIEHHDSSLQEYKIVKGDKSGLLVKRNLGKFGSDNKVEDSLVIESARLVKKMAGILNNHFKAFLVIKNKEISFFLVNRLFGDSSVISKPYTSSGSTYEENIPELENTKIQPEQEVDSSSQNNFSKSADKSFFLEIILDLEPQLDSEIVKRYKESFGVYPQDIIKAVEELSNKHGLPEKEHIYKLKNLKSIIESGQEINLDEFMKLTDLLKEFLER
;
A
#
# COMPACT_ATOMS: atom_id res chain seq x y z
N MET A 1 39.82 13.49 -32.30
CA MET A 1 39.34 12.91 -31.04
C MET A 1 37.84 13.14 -30.99
N GLN A 2 37.07 12.12 -31.36
CA GLN A 2 35.62 12.12 -31.15
C GLN A 2 35.39 12.04 -29.64
N ALA A 3 34.52 12.91 -29.13
CA ALA A 3 33.94 12.76 -27.81
C ALA A 3 33.11 11.48 -27.85
N GLU A 4 33.55 10.45 -27.14
CA GLU A 4 32.66 9.37 -26.72
C GLU A 4 31.61 10.03 -25.81
N GLY A 5 30.41 10.21 -26.34
CA GLY A 5 29.27 10.61 -25.53
C GLY A 5 28.97 9.46 -24.59
N ASP A 6 29.28 9.63 -23.31
CA ASP A 6 28.80 8.75 -22.26
C ASP A 6 27.28 8.68 -22.38
N CYS A 7 26.77 7.51 -22.80
CA CYS A 7 25.35 7.22 -22.75
C CYS A 7 24.98 7.16 -21.27
N LEU A 8 24.30 8.20 -20.78
CA LEU A 8 23.93 8.33 -19.39
C LEU A 8 22.98 7.16 -19.04
N SER A 9 23.43 6.20 -18.24
CA SER A 9 22.58 5.09 -17.80
C SER A 9 21.53 5.63 -16.82
N TYR A 10 20.26 5.63 -17.23
CA TYR A 10 19.13 6.10 -16.40
C TYR A 10 18.67 5.09 -15.33
N THR A 11 19.37 3.97 -15.22
CA THR A 11 19.17 2.96 -14.18
C THR A 11 20.51 2.51 -13.59
N LEU A 12 20.45 1.98 -12.38
CA LEU A 12 21.59 1.40 -11.66
C LEU A 12 21.26 -0.03 -11.21
N THR A 13 22.28 -0.88 -11.20
CA THR A 13 22.23 -2.20 -10.54
C THR A 13 22.81 -2.09 -9.14
N PHE A 14 22.50 -3.06 -8.26
CA PHE A 14 23.05 -3.09 -6.90
C PHE A 14 24.59 -3.20 -6.83
N ASN A 15 25.25 -3.64 -7.91
CA ASN A 15 26.72 -3.63 -7.99
C ASN A 15 27.32 -2.23 -8.11
N GLN A 16 26.52 -1.24 -8.55
CA GLN A 16 26.96 0.13 -8.81
C GLN A 16 26.65 1.09 -7.66
N VAL A 17 26.00 0.62 -6.59
CA VAL A 17 25.50 1.47 -5.48
C VAL A 17 26.28 1.23 -4.21
N TYR A 18 26.90 2.26 -3.64
CA TYR A 18 27.68 2.17 -2.40
C TYR A 18 27.12 3.05 -1.29
N ASP A 19 27.65 2.92 -0.08
CA ASP A 19 27.19 3.69 1.10
C ASP A 19 27.27 5.21 0.88
N SER A 20 28.18 5.69 0.03
CA SER A 20 28.30 7.11 -0.35
C SER A 20 27.19 7.61 -1.27
N ASP A 21 26.37 6.72 -1.84
CA ASP A 21 25.35 7.06 -2.83
C ASP A 21 23.95 7.27 -2.21
N VAL A 22 23.84 7.36 -0.88
CA VAL A 22 22.56 7.63 -0.19
C VAL A 22 21.85 8.86 -0.76
N SER A 23 22.58 9.93 -1.11
CA SER A 23 21.96 11.12 -1.71
C SER A 23 21.36 10.85 -3.10
N LYS A 24 21.86 9.84 -3.83
CA LYS A 24 21.45 9.51 -5.21
C LYS A 24 20.34 8.46 -5.28
N VAL A 25 20.31 7.53 -4.32
CA VAL A 25 19.39 6.38 -4.38
C VAL A 25 18.65 6.11 -3.07
N GLY A 26 18.96 6.84 -2.00
CA GLY A 26 18.36 6.69 -0.68
C GLY A 26 18.84 5.48 0.13
N PHE A 27 18.39 5.42 1.39
CA PHE A 27 18.86 4.42 2.36
C PHE A 27 18.47 2.98 2.02
N ARG A 28 17.20 2.73 1.64
CA ARG A 28 16.70 1.38 1.34
C ARG A 28 17.51 0.73 0.19
N ALA A 29 17.85 1.50 -0.83
CA ALA A 29 18.62 1.04 -1.98
C ALA A 29 20.07 0.72 -1.61
N VAL A 30 20.72 1.59 -0.82
CA VAL A 30 22.08 1.35 -0.31
C VAL A 30 22.13 0.09 0.55
N ASP A 31 21.16 -0.08 1.45
CA ASP A 31 21.11 -1.23 2.35
C ASP A 31 20.90 -2.54 1.58
N LEU A 32 19.96 -2.57 0.63
CA LEU A 32 19.76 -3.74 -0.24
C LEU A 32 20.97 -4.00 -1.15
N ALA A 33 21.69 -2.96 -1.59
CA ALA A 33 22.93 -3.13 -2.34
C ALA A 33 24.01 -3.83 -1.49
N THR A 34 24.14 -3.46 -0.21
CA THR A 34 25.06 -4.10 0.73
C THR A 34 24.64 -5.54 1.06
N VAL A 35 23.34 -5.81 1.19
CA VAL A 35 22.79 -7.17 1.31
C VAL A 35 23.14 -8.02 0.09
N TYR A 36 22.94 -7.50 -1.12
CA TYR A 36 23.26 -8.18 -2.38
C TYR A 36 24.74 -8.51 -2.50
N ARG A 37 25.63 -7.54 -2.27
CA ARG A 37 27.09 -7.75 -2.29
C ARG A 37 27.57 -8.74 -1.23
N SER A 38 26.82 -8.88 -0.14
CA SER A 38 27.05 -9.89 0.90
C SER A 38 26.61 -11.30 0.49
N LYS A 39 26.25 -11.49 -0.80
CA LYS A 39 25.78 -12.74 -1.41
C LYS A 39 24.50 -13.27 -0.75
N GLN A 40 23.64 -12.37 -0.28
CA GLN A 40 22.31 -12.74 0.18
C GLN A 40 21.34 -12.64 -0.99
N GLN A 41 20.35 -13.52 -1.01
CA GLN A 41 19.34 -13.49 -2.07
C GLN A 41 18.48 -12.24 -1.90
N ILE A 42 18.29 -11.55 -3.01
CA ILE A 42 17.32 -10.49 -3.21
C ILE A 42 16.62 -10.79 -4.53
N PRO A 43 15.34 -10.45 -4.69
CA PRO A 43 14.72 -10.54 -6.00
C PRO A 43 15.48 -9.65 -7.00
N LEU A 44 15.51 -10.07 -8.26
CA LEU A 44 16.19 -9.33 -9.33
C LEU A 44 15.64 -7.90 -9.40
N SER A 45 16.52 -6.89 -9.41
CA SER A 45 16.11 -5.49 -9.39
C SER A 45 17.03 -4.59 -10.21
N PHE A 46 16.50 -3.43 -10.57
CA PHE A 46 17.26 -2.23 -10.88
C PHE A 46 16.78 -1.06 -10.03
N ILE A 47 17.50 0.05 -10.07
CA ILE A 47 17.19 1.27 -9.32
C ILE A 47 17.06 2.42 -10.33
N VAL A 48 15.99 3.19 -10.22
CA VAL A 48 15.85 4.50 -10.84
C VAL A 48 16.46 5.53 -9.87
N PRO A 49 17.59 6.16 -10.22
CA PRO A 49 18.24 7.13 -9.34
C PRO A 49 17.46 8.45 -9.26
N ASP A 50 17.74 9.22 -8.22
CA ASP A 50 17.09 10.51 -7.93
C ASP A 50 17.24 11.54 -9.06
N LEU A 51 18.34 11.49 -9.83
CA LEU A 51 18.54 12.37 -10.99
C LEU A 51 17.37 12.30 -11.99
N ILE A 52 16.74 11.13 -12.15
CA ILE A 52 15.59 10.96 -13.05
C ILE A 52 14.36 11.69 -12.50
N PHE A 53 14.20 11.67 -11.18
CA PHE A 53 13.15 12.41 -10.50
C PHE A 53 13.36 13.92 -10.61
N GLU A 54 14.59 14.40 -10.38
CA GLU A 54 14.95 15.81 -10.54
C GLU A 54 14.65 16.32 -11.96
N GLU A 55 15.06 15.57 -12.99
CA GLU A 55 14.82 15.95 -14.37
C GLU A 55 13.33 15.89 -14.74
N PHE A 56 12.59 14.88 -14.26
CA PHE A 56 11.13 14.82 -14.39
C PHE A 56 10.46 16.06 -13.80
N MET A 57 10.87 16.47 -12.60
CA MET A 57 10.34 17.66 -11.92
C MET A 57 10.68 18.95 -12.68
N LEU A 58 11.89 19.04 -13.23
CA LEU A 58 12.38 20.20 -13.98
C LEU A 58 11.64 20.36 -15.33
N GLN A 59 11.60 19.31 -16.16
CA GLN A 59 10.99 19.37 -17.49
C GLN A 59 9.48 19.65 -17.43
N ASN A 60 8.82 19.18 -16.37
CA ASN A 60 7.39 19.43 -16.14
C ASN A 60 7.11 20.73 -15.34
N ARG A 61 8.15 21.48 -14.94
CA ARG A 61 8.05 22.71 -14.12
C ARG A 61 7.31 22.49 -12.78
N LEU A 62 7.35 21.26 -12.26
CA LEU A 62 6.60 20.87 -11.06
C LEU A 62 7.11 21.58 -9.82
N SER A 63 8.42 21.80 -9.71
CA SER A 63 9.04 22.41 -8.52
C SER A 63 8.47 23.79 -8.20
N ILE A 64 8.17 24.60 -9.22
CA ILE A 64 7.61 25.95 -9.05
C ILE A 64 6.17 25.87 -8.53
N GLU A 65 5.33 25.06 -9.18
CA GLU A 65 3.92 24.94 -8.80
C GLU A 65 3.75 24.28 -7.43
N ILE A 66 4.52 23.24 -7.13
CA ILE A 66 4.49 22.56 -5.84
C ILE A 66 4.96 23.51 -4.73
N THR A 67 6.04 24.28 -4.95
CA THR A 67 6.49 25.29 -3.99
C THR A 67 5.41 26.33 -3.72
N ARG A 68 4.69 26.77 -4.77
CA ARG A 68 3.58 27.72 -4.64
C ARG A 68 2.40 27.14 -3.86
N ILE A 69 2.06 25.87 -4.08
CA ILE A 69 0.99 25.17 -3.35
C ILE A 69 1.38 25.04 -1.87
N LEU A 70 2.55 24.44 -1.59
CA LEU A 70 3.02 24.18 -0.24
C LEU A 70 3.30 25.46 0.56
N GLY A 71 3.66 26.56 -0.11
CA GLY A 71 3.84 27.87 0.52
C GLY A 71 2.56 28.50 1.06
N LYS A 72 1.38 28.04 0.63
CA LYS A 72 0.07 28.48 1.11
C LYS A 72 -0.58 27.49 2.08
N THR A 73 0.00 26.31 2.23
CA THR A 73 -0.54 25.23 3.06
C THR A 73 -0.37 25.55 4.55
N ASN A 74 -1.47 25.41 5.31
CA ASN A 74 -1.40 25.40 6.76
C ASN A 74 -1.07 23.99 7.25
N PHE A 75 0.19 23.77 7.64
CA PHE A 75 0.65 22.46 8.13
C PHE A 75 0.12 22.05 9.51
N GLU A 76 -0.61 22.95 10.19
CA GLU A 76 -1.30 22.64 11.46
C GLU A 76 -2.76 22.18 11.21
N ASP A 77 -3.25 22.27 9.98
CA ASP A 77 -4.60 21.85 9.58
C ASP A 77 -4.50 20.69 8.58
N HIS A 78 -4.89 19.49 9.02
CA HIS A 78 -4.89 18.29 8.18
C HIS A 78 -5.73 18.45 6.91
N SER A 79 -6.83 19.20 6.96
CA SER A 79 -7.66 19.44 5.76
C SER A 79 -6.91 20.27 4.73
N SER A 80 -6.13 21.26 5.19
CA SER A 80 -5.28 22.08 4.33
C SER A 80 -4.15 21.27 3.69
N VAL A 81 -3.49 20.39 4.46
CA VAL A 81 -2.44 19.50 3.94
C VAL A 81 -3.01 18.52 2.90
N ASN A 82 -4.18 17.94 3.18
CA ASN A 82 -4.84 17.04 2.24
C ASN A 82 -5.25 17.74 0.94
N ALA A 83 -5.82 18.94 1.02
CA ALA A 83 -6.16 19.72 -0.17
C ALA A 83 -4.93 20.02 -1.03
N ALA A 84 -3.82 20.43 -0.40
CA ALA A 84 -2.55 20.66 -1.08
C ALA A 84 -2.01 19.40 -1.76
N TYR A 85 -2.08 18.25 -1.09
CA TYR A 85 -1.69 16.97 -1.67
C TYR A 85 -2.54 16.59 -2.90
N LEU A 86 -3.86 16.81 -2.86
CA LEU A 86 -4.74 16.55 -4.01
C LEU A 86 -4.40 17.45 -5.21
N GLU A 87 -4.05 18.72 -4.99
CA GLU A 87 -3.55 19.61 -6.05
C GLU A 87 -2.24 19.08 -6.64
N VAL A 88 -1.26 18.70 -5.81
CA VAL A 88 0.02 18.14 -6.25
C VAL A 88 -0.18 16.83 -7.03
N LYS A 89 -1.09 15.97 -6.57
CA LYS A 89 -1.49 14.74 -7.26
C LYS A 89 -2.00 15.01 -8.68
N GLY A 90 -2.78 16.08 -8.87
CA GLY A 90 -3.21 16.53 -10.20
C GLY A 90 -2.05 16.93 -11.12
N LEU A 91 -1.02 17.58 -10.57
CA LEU A 91 0.19 17.93 -11.32
C LEU A 91 0.96 16.68 -11.75
N PHE A 92 1.19 15.73 -10.83
CA PHE A 92 1.84 14.46 -11.16
C PHE A 92 1.07 13.68 -12.20
N ARG A 93 -0.27 13.62 -12.11
CA ARG A 93 -1.10 12.92 -13.10
C ARG A 93 -0.90 13.46 -14.52
N SER A 94 -0.85 14.79 -14.67
CA SER A 94 -0.71 15.46 -15.98
C SER A 94 0.73 15.53 -16.50
N ALA A 95 1.73 15.41 -15.62
CA ALA A 95 3.14 15.42 -15.99
C ALA A 95 3.54 14.21 -16.85
N LYS A 96 4.48 14.42 -17.77
CA LYS A 96 4.99 13.40 -18.70
C LYS A 96 6.40 12.96 -18.29
N VAL A 97 6.64 11.66 -18.28
CA VAL A 97 8.00 11.12 -18.21
C VAL A 97 8.69 11.40 -19.56
N PRO A 98 9.88 12.00 -19.59
CA PRO A 98 10.60 12.29 -20.83
C PRO A 98 10.84 11.04 -21.69
N ASP A 99 10.65 11.16 -23.01
CA ASP A 99 10.77 10.04 -23.96
C ASP A 99 12.16 9.38 -23.92
N GLU A 100 13.20 10.17 -23.65
CA GLU A 100 14.58 9.69 -23.48
C GLU A 100 14.76 8.68 -22.34
N PHE A 101 13.92 8.75 -21.29
CA PHE A 101 13.95 7.80 -20.18
C PHE A 101 13.18 6.53 -20.51
N LEU A 102 12.12 6.64 -21.33
CA LEU A 102 11.19 5.54 -21.56
C LEU A 102 11.88 4.33 -22.19
N GLU A 103 12.74 4.52 -23.19
CA GLU A 103 13.43 3.41 -23.86
C GLU A 103 14.33 2.63 -22.88
N ASN A 104 15.16 3.34 -22.10
CA ASN A 104 16.04 2.73 -21.10
C ASN A 104 15.26 2.06 -19.96
N LEU A 105 14.17 2.68 -19.51
CA LEU A 105 13.30 2.12 -18.48
C LEU A 105 12.55 0.89 -18.98
N GLU A 106 12.14 0.87 -20.25
CA GLU A 106 11.48 -0.29 -20.87
C GLU A 106 12.45 -1.47 -20.99
N GLU A 107 13.67 -1.22 -21.44
CA GLU A 107 14.70 -2.26 -21.51
C GLU A 107 14.99 -2.86 -20.13
N ALA A 108 15.23 -2.01 -19.12
CA ALA A 108 15.47 -2.45 -17.75
C ALA A 108 14.28 -3.19 -17.14
N TYR A 109 13.05 -2.71 -17.40
CA TYR A 109 11.81 -3.36 -16.98
C TYR A 109 11.68 -4.75 -17.62
N MET A 110 11.89 -4.86 -18.92
CA MET A 110 11.78 -6.14 -19.63
C MET A 110 12.87 -7.13 -19.22
N ALA A 111 14.06 -6.65 -18.86
CA ALA A 111 15.14 -7.50 -18.32
C ALA A 111 14.74 -8.24 -17.02
N LEU A 112 13.75 -7.73 -16.27
CA LEU A 112 13.22 -8.41 -15.07
C LEU A 112 12.35 -9.64 -15.38
N SER A 113 12.04 -9.92 -16.64
CA SER A 113 11.27 -11.12 -17.05
C SER A 113 12.08 -12.42 -17.01
N ASN A 114 13.42 -12.35 -16.93
CA ASN A 114 14.28 -13.53 -17.09
C ASN A 114 14.74 -14.12 -15.75
N ASP A 115 14.74 -15.45 -15.66
CA ASP A 115 15.24 -16.23 -14.54
C ASP A 115 16.68 -16.76 -14.75
N SER A 116 17.12 -16.93 -15.99
CA SER A 116 18.33 -17.71 -16.30
C SER A 116 19.61 -16.90 -16.49
N GLY A 117 19.49 -15.57 -16.62
CA GLY A 117 20.61 -14.72 -17.05
C GLY A 117 21.08 -15.02 -18.48
N ASP A 118 20.40 -15.89 -19.23
CA ASP A 118 20.71 -16.19 -20.63
C ASP A 118 20.02 -15.15 -21.54
N ALA A 119 20.82 -14.40 -22.28
CA ALA A 119 20.35 -13.43 -23.26
C ALA A 119 19.50 -14.06 -24.37
N GLN A 120 19.66 -15.37 -24.65
CA GLN A 120 18.86 -16.08 -25.63
C GLN A 120 17.46 -16.44 -25.13
N GLU A 121 17.23 -16.52 -23.81
CA GLU A 121 15.90 -16.73 -23.23
C GLU A 121 15.10 -15.43 -23.15
N LEU A 122 15.76 -14.28 -22.94
CA LEU A 122 15.12 -12.95 -23.04
C LEU A 122 14.41 -12.73 -24.39
N LEU A 123 14.98 -13.26 -25.48
CA LEU A 123 14.39 -13.15 -26.82
C LEU A 123 13.20 -14.11 -27.04
N LYS A 124 13.03 -15.13 -26.19
CA LYS A 124 12.00 -16.16 -26.31
C LYS A 124 10.81 -15.89 -25.40
N ASP A 125 11.03 -15.38 -24.20
CA ASP A 125 9.97 -15.12 -23.21
C ASP A 125 9.51 -13.65 -23.29
N LYS A 126 8.51 -13.37 -24.14
CA LYS A 126 7.87 -12.05 -24.28
C LYS A 126 6.91 -11.69 -23.13
N LYS A 127 7.02 -12.32 -21.96
CA LYS A 127 6.08 -12.10 -20.87
C LYS A 127 6.47 -10.84 -20.09
N SER A 128 5.57 -9.86 -20.08
CA SER A 128 5.70 -8.69 -19.22
C SER A 128 5.81 -9.12 -17.74
N PRO A 129 6.88 -8.72 -17.03
CA PRO A 129 7.12 -9.11 -15.65
C PRO A 129 6.16 -8.40 -14.68
N SER A 130 5.87 -9.04 -13.56
CA SER A 130 5.29 -8.33 -12.40
C SER A 130 6.43 -7.78 -11.55
N VAL A 131 6.35 -6.50 -11.20
CA VAL A 131 7.37 -5.80 -10.41
C VAL A 131 6.75 -5.11 -9.20
N ASN A 132 7.56 -4.94 -8.16
CA ASN A 132 7.29 -4.09 -7.03
C ASN A 132 8.12 -2.81 -7.19
N LEU A 133 7.59 -1.67 -6.75
CA LEU A 133 8.32 -0.41 -6.67
C LEU A 133 8.45 -0.03 -5.20
N ILE A 134 9.66 0.28 -4.78
CA ILE A 134 9.96 0.63 -3.39
C ILE A 134 10.68 1.98 -3.40
N VAL A 135 10.04 3.01 -2.84
CA VAL A 135 10.65 4.31 -2.66
C VAL A 135 11.78 4.22 -1.64
N SER A 136 12.93 4.78 -1.99
CA SER A 136 14.13 4.82 -1.17
C SER A 136 14.56 6.27 -0.99
N VAL A 137 14.20 6.86 0.15
CA VAL A 137 14.49 8.27 0.45
C VAL A 137 15.88 8.47 1.04
N GLY A 138 16.45 9.66 0.82
CA GLY A 138 17.74 10.08 1.39
C GLY A 138 17.70 10.51 2.87
N TYR A 139 16.55 10.42 3.54
CA TYR A 139 16.37 10.79 4.95
C TYR A 139 15.85 9.62 5.79
N GLU A 140 15.96 9.75 7.11
CA GLU A 140 15.59 8.72 8.07
C GLU A 140 14.06 8.54 8.13
N LEU A 141 13.58 7.34 7.81
CA LEU A 141 12.19 6.91 8.04
C LEU A 141 12.12 5.99 9.25
N ASP A 142 10.91 5.81 9.78
CA ASP A 142 10.66 4.79 10.81
C ASP A 142 10.93 3.39 10.24
N ALA A 143 11.53 2.51 11.04
CA ALA A 143 11.84 1.15 10.62
C ALA A 143 10.60 0.33 10.22
N GLN A 144 9.44 0.71 10.76
CA GLN A 144 8.13 0.12 10.51
C GLN A 144 7.42 0.74 9.30
N ASP A 145 7.94 1.82 8.73
CA ASP A 145 7.33 2.51 7.60
C ASP A 145 7.41 1.63 6.35
N LEU A 146 6.23 1.31 5.80
CA LEU A 146 6.07 0.54 4.57
C LEU A 146 5.41 1.38 3.47
N ASP A 147 5.17 2.66 3.72
CA ASP A 147 4.62 3.52 2.70
C ASP A 147 5.64 3.70 1.56
N GLY A 148 5.11 4.03 0.38
CA GLY A 148 5.90 4.10 -0.85
C GLY A 148 6.35 2.72 -1.35
N VAL A 149 5.74 1.63 -0.88
CA VAL A 149 5.88 0.29 -1.46
C VAL A 149 4.63 -0.04 -2.26
N ILE A 150 4.80 -0.28 -3.56
CA ILE A 150 3.75 -0.63 -4.51
C ILE A 150 4.03 -2.04 -4.99
N LEU A 151 3.06 -2.94 -4.86
CA LEU A 151 3.21 -4.35 -5.22
C LEU A 151 2.55 -4.68 -6.57
N ASN A 152 3.08 -5.72 -7.22
CA ASN A 152 2.43 -6.42 -8.34
C ASN A 152 2.05 -5.57 -9.56
N ILE A 153 2.90 -4.64 -9.95
CA ILE A 153 2.69 -3.86 -11.16
C ILE A 153 3.11 -4.66 -12.39
N ARG A 154 2.20 -4.78 -13.35
CA ARG A 154 2.43 -5.51 -14.60
C ARG A 154 2.02 -4.66 -15.80
N GLY A 155 2.82 -4.71 -16.86
CA GLY A 155 2.70 -3.84 -18.03
C GLY A 155 3.54 -2.57 -17.88
N PHE A 156 4.21 -2.17 -18.97
CA PHE A 156 5.12 -1.02 -18.95
C PHE A 156 4.39 0.31 -18.69
N GLU A 157 3.20 0.51 -19.26
CA GLU A 157 2.38 1.70 -18.99
C GLU A 157 2.02 1.81 -17.49
N ASN A 158 1.54 0.71 -16.90
CA ASN A 158 1.26 0.65 -15.46
C ASN A 158 2.51 0.87 -14.61
N PHE A 159 3.69 0.41 -15.09
CA PHE A 159 4.97 0.67 -14.44
C PHE A 159 5.31 2.17 -14.43
N ILE A 160 5.10 2.89 -15.53
CA ILE A 160 5.33 4.33 -15.59
C ILE A 160 4.37 5.09 -14.65
N ASP A 161 3.10 4.68 -14.59
CA ASP A 161 2.15 5.28 -13.64
C ASP A 161 2.50 4.97 -12.17
N ALA A 162 3.02 3.77 -11.89
CA ALA A 162 3.56 3.42 -10.58
C ALA A 162 4.81 4.20 -10.21
N LEU A 163 5.69 4.47 -11.18
CA LEU A 163 6.88 5.29 -10.98
C LEU A 163 6.49 6.72 -10.58
N LYS A 164 5.52 7.32 -11.29
CA LYS A 164 4.97 8.64 -10.94
C LYS A 164 4.30 8.63 -9.56
N SER A 165 3.57 7.58 -9.22
CA SER A 165 2.92 7.42 -7.92
C SER A 165 3.94 7.28 -6.78
N SER A 166 5.06 6.60 -7.06
CA SER A 166 6.19 6.45 -6.12
C SER A 166 6.89 7.79 -5.86
N TRP A 167 7.02 8.65 -6.86
CA TRP A 167 7.51 10.03 -6.63
C TRP A 167 6.48 10.89 -5.90
N LEU A 168 5.20 10.74 -6.22
CA LEU A 168 4.11 11.46 -5.54
C LEU A 168 4.04 11.12 -4.05
N PHE A 169 4.43 9.91 -3.64
CA PHE A 169 4.52 9.52 -2.22
C PHE A 169 5.36 10.50 -1.40
N LEU A 170 6.40 11.11 -1.97
CA LEU A 170 7.20 12.13 -1.29
C LEU A 170 6.38 13.36 -0.87
N PHE A 171 5.21 13.58 -1.47
CA PHE A 171 4.31 14.67 -1.16
C PHE A 171 3.06 14.22 -0.40
N SER A 172 3.03 12.97 0.09
CA SER A 172 1.92 12.51 0.93
C SER A 172 1.83 13.36 2.21
N PRO A 173 0.62 13.52 2.81
CA PRO A 173 0.44 14.29 4.03
C PRO A 173 1.43 13.91 5.14
N LYS A 174 1.59 12.60 5.40
CA LYS A 174 2.53 12.06 6.39
C LYS A 174 3.98 12.48 6.11
N GLN A 175 4.42 12.42 4.84
CA GLN A 175 5.79 12.81 4.46
C GLN A 175 5.99 14.34 4.55
N LEU A 176 5.01 15.12 4.12
CA LEU A 176 5.02 16.58 4.21
C LEU A 176 5.12 17.05 5.68
N GLU A 177 4.28 16.51 6.55
CA GLU A 177 4.29 16.81 7.98
C GLU A 177 5.61 16.36 8.63
N PHE A 178 6.08 15.15 8.30
CA PHE A 178 7.34 14.64 8.84
C PHE A 178 8.52 15.56 8.49
N ARG A 179 8.68 15.91 7.20
CA ARG A 179 9.75 16.81 6.75
C ARG A 179 9.64 18.18 7.38
N LYS A 180 8.42 18.72 7.50
CA LYS A 180 8.17 20.00 8.16
C LYS A 180 8.64 19.97 9.63
N ARG A 181 8.27 18.93 10.39
CA ARG A 181 8.68 18.76 11.80
C ARG A 181 10.20 18.61 11.96
N LYS A 182 10.84 17.91 11.03
CA LYS A 182 12.29 17.64 11.06
C LYS A 182 13.14 18.73 10.41
N GLY A 183 12.52 19.75 9.79
CA GLY A 183 13.22 20.81 9.08
C GLY A 183 13.94 20.35 7.81
N ILE A 184 13.50 19.23 7.23
CA ILE A 184 14.08 18.65 6.01
C ILE A 184 13.57 19.43 4.80
N ARG A 185 14.49 19.99 4.02
CA ARG A 185 14.19 20.80 2.82
C ARG A 185 14.45 20.04 1.53
N ASP A 186 15.57 19.35 1.47
CA ASP A 186 15.93 18.50 0.34
C ASP A 186 15.21 17.16 0.45
N PHE A 187 14.67 16.70 -0.67
CA PHE A 187 14.07 15.38 -0.77
C PHE A 187 14.64 14.70 -2.01
N SER A 188 15.57 13.77 -1.79
CA SER A 188 16.03 12.83 -2.81
C SER A 188 15.36 11.48 -2.61
N ALA A 189 15.00 10.84 -3.73
CA ALA A 189 14.37 9.54 -3.73
C ALA A 189 14.80 8.69 -4.92
N GLY A 190 15.54 7.63 -4.64
CA GLY A 190 15.65 6.51 -5.57
C GLY A 190 14.38 5.66 -5.55
N ILE A 191 14.14 4.92 -6.63
CA ILE A 191 13.09 3.91 -6.67
C ILE A 191 13.71 2.57 -7.03
N ILE A 192 13.56 1.59 -6.14
CA ILE A 192 13.97 0.22 -6.40
C ILE A 192 12.84 -0.46 -7.15
N VAL A 193 13.11 -0.92 -8.36
CA VAL A 193 12.19 -1.71 -9.18
C VAL A 193 12.62 -3.15 -9.09
N GLN A 194 11.82 -3.96 -8.43
CA GLN A 194 12.17 -5.30 -8.02
C GLN A 194 11.20 -6.30 -8.62
N ARG A 195 11.69 -7.40 -9.18
CA ARG A 195 10.84 -8.48 -9.67
C ARG A 195 10.01 -9.06 -8.53
N MET A 196 8.72 -9.23 -8.77
CA MET A 196 7.81 -9.74 -7.76
C MET A 196 7.88 -11.26 -7.62
N ILE A 197 8.31 -11.71 -6.45
CA ILE A 197 8.24 -13.12 -6.02
C ILE A 197 6.82 -13.44 -5.56
N ASP A 198 6.24 -14.52 -6.08
CA ASP A 198 4.97 -15.06 -5.61
C ASP A 198 5.19 -15.89 -4.33
N ALA A 199 5.36 -15.19 -3.21
CA ALA A 199 5.81 -15.77 -1.94
C ALA A 199 4.77 -16.72 -1.31
N ASP A 200 5.25 -17.84 -0.77
CA ASP A 200 4.43 -18.78 0.00
C ASP A 200 4.15 -18.24 1.41
N SER A 201 5.13 -17.52 1.96
CA SER A 201 5.11 -16.88 3.28
C SER A 201 6.10 -15.73 3.33
N SER A 202 5.91 -14.83 4.29
CA SER A 202 6.75 -13.67 4.53
C SER A 202 7.16 -13.58 6.00
N VAL A 203 8.30 -12.95 6.24
CA VAL A 203 8.89 -12.77 7.57
C VAL A 203 9.30 -11.32 7.75
N GLU A 204 8.93 -10.75 8.90
CA GLU A 204 9.34 -9.43 9.34
C GLU A 204 10.25 -9.57 10.55
N ALA A 205 11.53 -9.28 10.39
CA ALA A 205 12.55 -9.62 11.37
C ALA A 205 13.26 -8.35 11.86
N MET A 206 13.16 -8.11 13.16
CA MET A 206 13.86 -7.04 13.85
C MET A 206 15.21 -7.55 14.34
N SER A 207 16.30 -6.93 13.88
CA SER A 207 17.67 -7.33 14.24
C SER A 207 18.04 -7.10 15.71
N LYS A 208 17.19 -6.41 16.48
CA LYS A 208 17.32 -6.15 17.91
C LYS A 208 15.97 -5.78 18.51
N SER A 209 15.60 -6.42 19.62
CA SER A 209 14.47 -6.01 20.45
C SER A 209 14.70 -4.63 21.09
N PHE A 210 13.63 -3.85 21.23
CA PHE A 210 13.60 -2.60 21.99
C PHE A 210 13.32 -2.81 23.48
N ILE A 211 12.93 -4.01 23.88
CA ILE A 211 12.50 -4.37 25.23
C ILE A 211 13.22 -5.65 25.65
N GLY A 212 13.90 -5.63 26.80
CA GLY A 212 14.56 -6.81 27.37
C GLY A 212 15.94 -7.11 26.78
N ASN A 213 16.22 -8.39 26.52
CA ASN A 213 17.48 -8.85 25.93
C ASN A 213 17.58 -8.39 24.46
N PHE A 214 18.80 -8.36 23.90
CA PHE A 214 19.06 -7.98 22.49
C PHE A 214 18.61 -9.07 21.49
N ASP A 215 17.48 -9.70 21.76
CA ASP A 215 16.90 -10.80 21.00
C ASP A 215 16.51 -10.35 19.59
N ILE A 216 16.33 -11.33 18.73
CA ILE A 216 15.86 -11.14 17.36
C ILE A 216 14.38 -11.50 17.36
N ASN A 217 13.52 -10.50 17.13
CA ASN A 217 12.07 -10.69 17.09
C ASN A 217 11.62 -10.85 15.65
N LEU A 218 10.80 -11.86 15.37
CA LEU A 218 10.28 -12.14 14.04
C LEU A 218 8.75 -12.22 14.09
N GLU A 219 8.10 -11.62 13.10
CA GLU A 219 6.71 -11.87 12.79
C GLU A 219 6.63 -12.68 11.50
N THR A 220 5.78 -13.71 11.44
CA THR A 220 5.65 -14.56 10.26
C THR A 220 4.19 -14.72 9.83
N TYR A 221 3.97 -14.76 8.52
CA TYR A 221 2.62 -14.86 7.95
C TYR A 221 2.64 -15.54 6.58
N LYS A 222 1.52 -16.15 6.17
CA LYS A 222 1.36 -16.75 4.84
C LYS A 222 1.14 -15.67 3.78
N GLY A 223 1.66 -15.92 2.57
CA GLY A 223 1.48 -15.07 1.40
C GLY A 223 2.50 -13.94 1.26
N LEU A 224 2.14 -12.97 0.42
CA LEU A 224 2.93 -11.80 0.05
C LEU A 224 3.12 -10.83 1.22
N PRO A 225 4.12 -9.91 1.16
CA PRO A 225 4.33 -8.89 2.18
C PRO A 225 3.05 -8.09 2.50
N ASP A 226 2.75 -7.96 3.78
CA ASP A 226 1.56 -7.29 4.30
C ASP A 226 1.79 -5.79 4.47
N ILE A 227 1.83 -5.07 3.34
CA ILE A 227 2.11 -3.63 3.30
C ILE A 227 1.04 -2.82 4.06
N LEU A 228 -0.22 -3.27 4.03
CA LEU A 228 -1.34 -2.63 4.72
C LEU A 228 -1.40 -2.97 6.22
N ARG A 229 -0.63 -3.97 6.67
CA ARG A 229 -0.53 -4.41 8.08
C ARG A 229 -1.86 -4.93 8.63
N GLU A 230 -2.63 -5.61 7.80
CA GLU A 230 -3.97 -6.09 8.16
C GLU A 230 -4.01 -7.59 8.46
N CYS A 231 -2.93 -8.32 8.19
CA CYS A 231 -2.85 -9.76 8.43
C CYS A 231 -2.38 -10.04 9.86
N SER A 232 -3.06 -10.96 10.56
CA SER A 232 -2.53 -11.54 11.79
C SER A 232 -1.24 -12.34 11.51
N LYS A 233 -0.28 -12.24 12.42
CA LYS A 233 1.07 -12.84 12.29
C LYS A 233 1.39 -13.70 13.50
N ASP A 234 2.17 -14.75 13.32
CA ASP A 234 2.82 -15.43 14.44
C ASP A 234 4.01 -14.59 14.90
N SER A 235 4.29 -14.56 16.19
CA SER A 235 5.40 -13.83 16.79
C SER A 235 6.42 -14.80 17.38
N TYR A 236 7.70 -14.54 17.15
CA TYR A 236 8.83 -15.31 17.65
C TYR A 236 9.85 -14.38 18.32
N SER A 237 10.42 -14.81 19.45
CA SER A 237 11.63 -14.24 20.02
C SER A 237 12.74 -15.28 20.03
N LEU A 238 13.89 -14.94 19.47
CA LEU A 238 15.06 -15.82 19.42
C LEU A 238 16.25 -15.21 20.16
N ALA A 239 16.85 -16.01 21.04
CA ALA A 239 18.09 -15.66 21.74
C ALA A 239 19.19 -15.33 20.73
N ARG A 240 19.83 -14.16 20.88
CA ARG A 240 20.79 -13.67 19.89
C ARG A 240 22.01 -14.58 19.74
N GLU A 241 22.52 -15.15 20.82
CA GLU A 241 23.76 -15.92 20.86
C GLU A 241 23.63 -17.20 20.04
N TYR A 242 22.62 -18.01 20.35
CA TYR A 242 22.43 -19.37 19.84
C TYR A 242 21.27 -19.52 18.86
N LEU A 243 20.49 -18.47 18.61
CA LEU A 243 19.30 -18.49 17.75
C LEU A 243 18.29 -19.56 18.16
N THR A 244 18.15 -19.77 19.46
CA THR A 244 17.14 -20.66 20.04
C THR A 244 15.84 -19.89 20.17
N ILE A 245 14.71 -20.49 19.76
CA ILE A 245 13.38 -19.91 19.95
C ILE A 245 13.06 -19.97 21.46
N GLU A 246 12.96 -18.81 22.09
CA GLU A 246 12.63 -18.68 23.51
C GLU A 246 11.12 -18.50 23.70
N HIS A 247 10.48 -17.78 22.78
CA HIS A 247 9.05 -17.52 22.77
C HIS A 247 8.47 -17.68 21.36
N HIS A 248 7.27 -18.27 21.30
CA HIS A 248 6.46 -18.37 20.09
C HIS A 248 4.99 -18.21 20.46
N ASP A 249 4.34 -17.20 19.88
CA ASP A 249 2.91 -16.95 19.99
C ASP A 249 2.28 -17.08 18.60
N SER A 250 1.34 -18.01 18.46
CA SER A 250 0.65 -18.26 17.20
C SER A 250 -0.72 -17.55 17.16
N SER A 251 -1.08 -16.98 16.01
CA SER A 251 -2.35 -16.27 15.82
C SER A 251 -3.22 -16.90 14.73
N LEU A 252 -4.54 -16.70 14.77
CA LEU A 252 -5.39 -17.07 13.64
C LEU A 252 -5.19 -16.04 12.51
N GLN A 253 -4.61 -16.47 11.40
CA GLN A 253 -4.54 -15.68 10.18
C GLN A 253 -5.75 -16.00 9.30
N GLU A 254 -6.71 -15.07 9.20
CA GLU A 254 -7.97 -15.31 8.47
C GLU A 254 -7.78 -15.42 6.95
N TYR A 255 -6.86 -14.64 6.40
CA TYR A 255 -6.57 -14.60 4.97
C TYR A 255 -5.10 -14.37 4.70
N LYS A 256 -4.67 -14.70 3.48
CA LYS A 256 -3.36 -14.32 2.94
C LYS A 256 -3.51 -13.46 1.69
N ILE A 257 -2.55 -12.58 1.47
CA ILE A 257 -2.46 -11.78 0.26
C ILE A 257 -1.72 -12.61 -0.80
N VAL A 258 -2.34 -12.77 -1.97
CA VAL A 258 -1.79 -13.52 -3.11
C VAL A 258 -2.08 -12.80 -4.41
N LYS A 259 -1.37 -13.20 -5.49
CA LYS A 259 -1.73 -12.77 -6.84
C LYS A 259 -3.07 -13.40 -7.25
N GLY A 260 -3.96 -12.59 -7.82
CA GLY A 260 -5.22 -13.07 -8.39
C GLY A 260 -4.99 -13.80 -9.72
N ASP A 261 -5.76 -14.86 -9.96
CA ASP A 261 -5.52 -15.80 -11.06
C ASP A 261 -5.76 -15.22 -12.46
N LYS A 262 -6.51 -14.11 -12.59
CA LYS A 262 -6.93 -13.55 -13.89
C LYS A 262 -6.74 -12.04 -14.05
N SER A 263 -6.75 -11.28 -12.96
CA SER A 263 -6.83 -9.81 -13.01
C SER A 263 -5.48 -9.11 -12.92
N GLY A 264 -4.42 -9.84 -12.55
CA GLY A 264 -3.14 -9.20 -12.21
C GLY A 264 -3.19 -8.37 -10.92
N LEU A 265 -4.33 -8.36 -10.22
CA LEU A 265 -4.54 -7.68 -8.95
C LEU A 265 -4.12 -8.57 -7.78
N LEU A 266 -3.94 -7.96 -6.61
CA LEU A 266 -3.82 -8.70 -5.35
C LEU A 266 -5.20 -9.05 -4.80
N VAL A 267 -5.32 -10.21 -4.16
CA VAL A 267 -6.58 -10.65 -3.54
C VAL A 267 -6.34 -11.22 -2.14
N LYS A 268 -7.34 -11.05 -1.26
CA LYS A 268 -7.36 -11.71 0.05
C LYS A 268 -7.96 -13.10 -0.12
N ARG A 269 -7.14 -14.13 0.01
CA ARG A 269 -7.58 -15.53 -0.03
C ARG A 269 -7.75 -16.06 1.39
N ASN A 270 -8.95 -16.49 1.73
CA ASN A 270 -9.27 -17.03 3.06
C ASN A 270 -8.46 -18.31 3.33
N LEU A 271 -7.92 -18.44 4.54
CA LEU A 271 -7.13 -19.60 4.97
C LEU A 271 -7.98 -20.67 5.68
N GLY A 272 -9.18 -20.29 6.17
CA GLY A 272 -10.08 -21.17 6.89
C GLY A 272 -9.38 -21.87 8.04
N LYS A 273 -9.54 -23.20 8.12
CA LYS A 273 -8.90 -24.02 9.15
C LYS A 273 -7.36 -23.98 9.13
N PHE A 274 -6.75 -23.66 7.99
CA PHE A 274 -5.29 -23.58 7.84
C PHE A 274 -4.72 -22.25 8.39
N GLY A 275 -5.59 -21.29 8.76
CA GLY A 275 -5.18 -20.01 9.33
C GLY A 275 -4.50 -20.14 10.70
N SER A 276 -4.80 -21.21 11.43
CA SER A 276 -4.19 -21.53 12.73
C SER A 276 -2.91 -22.36 12.61
N ASP A 277 -2.53 -22.81 11.41
CA ASP A 277 -1.28 -23.55 11.21
C ASP A 277 -0.07 -22.63 11.41
N ASN A 278 1.10 -23.21 11.70
CA ASN A 278 2.35 -22.47 11.71
C ASN A 278 2.60 -21.83 10.33
N LYS A 279 2.85 -20.52 10.32
CA LYS A 279 2.93 -19.76 9.06
C LYS A 279 4.26 -20.02 8.35
N VAL A 280 5.32 -20.27 9.09
CA VAL A 280 6.64 -20.63 8.58
C VAL A 280 7.20 -21.81 9.39
N GLU A 281 7.93 -22.72 8.75
CA GLU A 281 8.62 -23.82 9.45
C GLU A 281 9.71 -23.25 10.38
N ASP A 282 9.84 -23.75 11.61
CA ASP A 282 10.83 -23.27 12.60
C ASP A 282 12.26 -23.20 12.03
N SER A 283 12.64 -24.13 11.16
CA SER A 283 13.96 -24.11 10.50
C SER A 283 14.18 -22.86 9.65
N LEU A 284 13.13 -22.38 8.96
CA LEU A 284 13.16 -21.16 8.16
C LEU A 284 13.06 -19.90 9.03
N VAL A 285 12.39 -19.97 10.18
CA VAL A 285 12.41 -18.89 11.19
C VAL A 285 13.83 -18.69 11.73
N ILE A 286 14.49 -19.77 12.14
CA ILE A 286 15.87 -19.75 12.63
C ILE A 286 16.83 -19.27 11.54
N GLU A 287 16.66 -19.75 10.31
CA GLU A 287 17.48 -19.30 9.18
C GLU A 287 17.28 -17.80 8.90
N SER A 288 16.04 -17.31 8.91
CA SER A 288 15.73 -15.88 8.79
C SER A 288 16.43 -15.07 9.87
N ALA A 289 16.38 -15.52 11.13
CA ALA A 289 17.07 -14.87 12.24
C ALA A 289 18.60 -14.87 12.06
N ARG A 290 19.16 -15.98 11.56
CA ARG A 290 20.61 -16.11 11.25
C ARG A 290 21.04 -15.10 10.18
N LEU A 291 20.27 -14.97 9.11
CA LEU A 291 20.51 -14.03 8.02
C LEU A 291 20.48 -12.58 8.54
N VAL A 292 19.48 -12.24 9.34
CA VAL A 292 19.35 -10.90 9.95
C VAL A 292 20.48 -10.61 10.92
N LYS A 293 20.85 -11.56 11.79
CA LYS A 293 22.00 -11.44 12.70
C LYS A 293 23.29 -11.15 11.92
N LYS A 294 23.52 -11.91 10.84
CA LYS A 294 24.70 -11.73 9.97
C LYS A 294 24.70 -10.33 9.35
N MET A 295 23.57 -9.89 8.78
CA MET A 295 23.48 -8.59 8.14
C MET A 295 23.60 -7.43 9.12
N ALA A 296 23.17 -7.57 10.38
CA ALA A 296 23.35 -6.54 11.41
C ALA A 296 24.82 -6.22 11.68
N GLY A 297 25.69 -7.24 11.61
CA GLY A 297 27.14 -7.04 11.71
C GLY A 297 27.75 -6.33 10.50
N ILE A 298 27.16 -6.50 9.31
CA ILE A 298 27.69 -5.93 8.05
C ILE A 298 27.20 -4.51 7.82
N LEU A 299 25.90 -4.25 8.03
CA LEU A 299 25.31 -2.92 7.89
C LEU A 299 25.73 -1.97 9.02
N ASN A 300 26.38 -2.49 10.07
CA ASN A 300 26.79 -1.75 11.27
C ASN A 300 25.66 -0.88 11.85
N ASN A 301 24.44 -1.40 11.76
CA ASN A 301 23.22 -0.75 12.21
C ASN A 301 22.18 -1.81 12.58
N HIS A 302 21.24 -1.42 13.44
CA HIS A 302 20.03 -2.20 13.62
C HIS A 302 19.04 -1.84 12.50
N PHE A 303 18.28 -2.83 12.07
CA PHE A 303 17.27 -2.69 11.03
C PHE A 303 16.12 -3.68 11.25
N LYS A 304 14.99 -3.39 10.59
CA LYS A 304 13.91 -4.32 10.33
C LYS A 304 14.06 -4.83 8.88
N ALA A 305 14.14 -6.13 8.71
CA ALA A 305 14.14 -6.77 7.40
C ALA A 305 12.76 -7.35 7.10
N PHE A 306 12.34 -7.20 5.86
CA PHE A 306 11.18 -7.85 5.30
C PHE A 306 11.72 -8.90 4.34
N LEU A 307 11.41 -10.15 4.62
CA LEU A 307 11.88 -11.31 3.87
C LEU A 307 10.68 -11.99 3.23
N VAL A 308 10.87 -12.49 2.02
CA VAL A 308 9.90 -13.33 1.32
C VAL A 308 10.46 -14.73 1.17
N ILE A 309 9.60 -15.74 1.31
CA ILE A 309 9.96 -17.13 1.21
C ILE A 309 9.20 -17.75 0.04
N LYS A 310 9.93 -18.36 -0.89
CA LYS A 310 9.37 -19.15 -1.98
C LYS A 310 10.15 -20.44 -2.12
N ASN A 311 9.46 -21.59 -2.12
CA ASN A 311 10.12 -22.90 -2.25
C ASN A 311 11.24 -23.13 -1.22
N LYS A 312 11.04 -22.64 0.01
CA LYS A 312 12.03 -22.64 1.12
C LYS A 312 13.27 -21.78 0.89
N GLU A 313 13.33 -20.99 -0.18
CA GLU A 313 14.37 -19.99 -0.40
C GLU A 313 13.96 -18.64 0.20
N ILE A 314 14.86 -18.01 0.94
CA ILE A 314 14.61 -16.75 1.64
C ILE A 314 15.30 -15.61 0.89
N SER A 315 14.53 -14.62 0.45
CA SER A 315 15.04 -13.43 -0.19
C SER A 315 14.73 -12.17 0.63
N PHE A 316 15.69 -11.25 0.72
CA PHE A 316 15.47 -9.93 1.29
C PHE A 316 14.63 -9.08 0.34
N PHE A 317 13.39 -8.79 0.74
CA PHE A 317 12.47 -7.94 0.00
C PHE A 317 12.79 -6.46 0.25
N LEU A 318 12.93 -6.07 1.52
CA LEU A 318 13.16 -4.70 1.96
C LEU A 318 13.97 -4.68 3.27
N VAL A 319 14.76 -3.62 3.48
CA VAL A 319 15.46 -3.34 4.74
C VAL A 319 15.22 -1.89 5.14
N ASN A 320 14.78 -1.66 6.38
CA ASN A 320 14.64 -0.34 6.97
C ASN A 320 15.53 -0.20 8.20
N ARG A 321 16.40 0.80 8.24
CA ARG A 321 17.26 1.10 9.40
C ARG A 321 16.44 1.51 10.62
N LEU A 322 16.95 1.16 11.80
CA LEU A 322 16.49 1.65 13.08
C LEU A 322 17.33 2.87 13.44
N PHE A 323 16.74 4.05 13.37
CA PHE A 323 17.35 5.28 13.88
C PHE A 323 17.00 5.46 15.37
N GLY A 324 17.87 6.15 16.13
CA GLY A 324 18.04 5.98 17.59
C GLY A 324 16.83 6.13 18.52
N ASP A 325 16.97 5.49 19.70
CA ASP A 325 16.14 5.45 20.91
C ASP A 325 14.61 5.49 20.71
N SER A 326 14.08 4.32 20.36
CA SER A 326 12.66 3.94 20.34
C SER A 326 11.99 3.91 21.71
N SER A 327 12.49 4.62 22.72
CA SER A 327 11.82 4.80 24.02
C SER A 327 10.51 5.62 23.91
N VAL A 328 10.12 6.00 22.68
CA VAL A 328 8.83 6.62 22.35
C VAL A 328 7.88 5.67 21.60
N ILE A 329 8.29 4.45 21.22
CA ILE A 329 7.45 3.54 20.42
C ILE A 329 7.33 2.17 21.12
N SER A 330 6.79 2.19 22.33
CA SER A 330 6.31 1.00 23.05
C SER A 330 4.85 1.17 23.47
N LYS A 331 4.02 1.71 22.58
CA LYS A 331 2.59 1.41 22.63
C LYS A 331 2.29 0.49 21.45
N PRO A 332 1.59 -0.64 21.65
CA PRO A 332 0.91 -1.25 20.51
C PRO A 332 0.08 -0.14 19.87
N TYR A 333 0.08 -0.07 18.55
CA TYR A 333 -0.90 0.71 17.82
C TYR A 333 -2.27 0.13 18.20
N THR A 334 -2.85 0.61 19.30
CA THR A 334 -4.27 0.55 19.53
C THR A 334 -4.83 1.55 18.54
N SER A 335 -5.62 1.06 17.59
CA SER A 335 -6.50 1.85 16.74
C SER A 335 -7.46 2.66 17.62
N SER A 336 -6.99 3.76 18.18
CA SER A 336 -7.84 4.83 18.68
C SER A 336 -8.15 5.72 17.49
N GLY A 337 -9.44 5.79 17.15
CA GLY A 337 -9.98 6.41 15.95
C GLY A 337 -9.42 7.79 15.63
N SER A 338 -8.71 7.83 14.51
CA SER A 338 -8.72 8.91 13.52
C SER A 338 -8.50 8.21 12.18
N THR A 339 -9.55 8.12 11.38
CA THR A 339 -9.48 7.58 10.02
C THR A 339 -8.59 8.49 9.18
N TYR A 340 -7.30 8.17 9.12
CA TYR A 340 -6.45 8.58 8.02
C TYR A 340 -6.80 7.68 6.84
N GLU A 341 -7.76 8.09 6.03
CA GLU A 341 -7.87 7.56 4.67
C GLU A 341 -6.77 8.20 3.83
N GLU A 342 -5.61 7.56 3.82
CA GLU A 342 -4.52 7.92 2.92
C GLU A 342 -4.93 7.60 1.48
N ASN A 343 -5.46 8.59 0.76
CA ASN A 343 -5.72 8.51 -0.68
C ASN A 343 -4.41 8.63 -1.50
N ILE A 344 -3.45 7.73 -1.25
CA ILE A 344 -2.38 7.39 -2.20
C ILE A 344 -3.05 6.97 -3.53
N PRO A 345 -2.51 7.27 -4.73
CA PRO A 345 -3.12 6.75 -5.96
C PRO A 345 -3.15 5.22 -5.88
N GLU A 346 -4.33 4.67 -5.66
CA GLU A 346 -4.54 3.23 -5.83
C GLU A 346 -4.47 2.94 -7.32
N LEU A 347 -3.34 2.42 -7.77
CA LEU A 347 -3.33 1.64 -8.99
C LEU A 347 -4.26 0.45 -8.75
N GLU A 348 -5.12 0.13 -9.73
CA GLU A 348 -6.01 -1.03 -9.60
C GLU A 348 -5.23 -2.26 -9.12
N ASN A 349 -4.03 -2.48 -9.67
CA ASN A 349 -3.09 -3.58 -9.35
C ASN A 349 -2.61 -3.63 -7.88
N THR A 350 -2.67 -2.52 -7.14
CA THR A 350 -2.38 -2.48 -5.69
C THR A 350 -3.60 -2.69 -4.81
N LYS A 351 -4.82 -2.59 -5.34
CA LYS A 351 -6.04 -2.83 -4.56
C LYS A 351 -6.16 -4.31 -4.23
N ILE A 352 -6.39 -4.62 -2.95
CA ILE A 352 -6.64 -5.98 -2.52
C ILE A 352 -8.16 -6.22 -2.48
N GLN A 353 -8.67 -7.03 -3.39
CA GLN A 353 -10.10 -7.33 -3.45
C GLN A 353 -10.46 -8.59 -2.63
N PRO A 354 -11.62 -8.62 -1.94
CA PRO A 354 -12.16 -9.85 -1.35
C PRO A 354 -12.67 -10.79 -2.46
N GLU A 355 -12.37 -12.09 -2.35
CA GLU A 355 -12.84 -13.11 -3.28
C GLU A 355 -14.31 -13.47 -2.98
N GLN A 356 -15.23 -13.23 -3.92
CA GLN A 356 -16.63 -13.69 -3.81
C GLN A 356 -16.73 -15.12 -4.37
N GLU A 357 -16.91 -16.11 -3.50
CA GLU A 357 -17.35 -17.45 -3.92
C GLU A 357 -18.85 -17.41 -4.25
N VAL A 358 -19.18 -17.71 -5.52
CA VAL A 358 -20.55 -18.00 -5.94
C VAL A 358 -20.86 -19.44 -5.52
N ASP A 359 -21.51 -19.60 -4.37
CA ASP A 359 -22.23 -20.85 -4.08
C ASP A 359 -23.73 -20.60 -3.98
N SER A 360 -24.45 -21.33 -4.83
CA SER A 360 -25.88 -21.19 -5.06
C SER A 360 -26.66 -22.00 -4.03
N SER A 361 -27.73 -21.39 -3.51
CA SER A 361 -28.85 -21.99 -2.75
C SER A 361 -28.72 -22.12 -1.23
N SER A 362 -29.15 -21.07 -0.52
CA SER A 362 -29.99 -21.20 0.69
C SER A 362 -30.52 -19.83 1.11
N GLN A 363 -31.84 -19.67 1.17
CA GLN A 363 -32.48 -18.58 1.92
C GLN A 363 -32.05 -18.70 3.38
N ASN A 364 -31.13 -17.86 3.85
CA ASN A 364 -30.65 -17.90 5.22
C ASN A 364 -30.65 -16.49 5.81
N ASN A 365 -31.60 -16.26 6.73
CA ASN A 365 -31.54 -15.17 7.69
C ASN A 365 -30.21 -15.29 8.47
N PHE A 366 -29.28 -14.37 8.22
CA PHE A 366 -28.02 -14.29 8.93
C PHE A 366 -28.24 -13.60 10.28
N SER A 367 -28.02 -14.36 11.35
CA SER A 367 -27.96 -13.86 12.72
C SER A 367 -26.65 -14.32 13.35
N LYS A 368 -25.74 -13.34 13.47
CA LYS A 368 -24.62 -13.16 14.42
C LYS A 368 -23.30 -12.79 13.74
N SER A 369 -22.90 -11.54 14.00
CA SER A 369 -21.57 -10.91 13.84
C SER A 369 -20.99 -10.75 12.43
N ALA A 370 -21.82 -10.62 11.40
CA ALA A 370 -21.37 -9.90 10.20
C ALA A 370 -21.23 -8.41 10.56
N ASP A 371 -20.10 -7.81 10.18
CA ASP A 371 -19.63 -6.49 10.57
C ASP A 371 -20.73 -5.42 10.54
N LYS A 372 -21.23 -5.02 11.71
CA LYS A 372 -22.16 -3.87 11.84
C LYS A 372 -21.59 -2.62 11.16
N SER A 373 -20.26 -2.52 11.14
CA SER A 373 -19.46 -1.48 10.49
C SER A 373 -19.77 -1.38 9.00
N PHE A 374 -19.89 -2.50 8.29
CA PHE A 374 -20.16 -2.54 6.84
C PHE A 374 -21.54 -1.96 6.50
N PHE A 375 -22.58 -2.36 7.24
CA PHE A 375 -23.94 -1.85 7.03
C PHE A 375 -24.06 -0.37 7.42
N LEU A 376 -23.37 0.05 8.48
CA LEU A 376 -23.31 1.45 8.89
C LEU A 376 -22.60 2.32 7.86
N GLU A 377 -21.49 1.86 7.30
CA GLU A 377 -20.73 2.56 6.26
C GLU A 377 -21.58 2.81 5.02
N ILE A 378 -22.32 1.78 4.56
CA ILE A 378 -23.24 1.91 3.43
C ILE A 378 -24.34 2.96 3.70
N ILE A 379 -24.93 2.99 4.90
CA ILE A 379 -25.97 3.97 5.24
C ILE A 379 -25.37 5.38 5.36
N LEU A 380 -24.20 5.51 6.00
CA LEU A 380 -23.53 6.79 6.19
C LEU A 380 -23.07 7.42 4.87
N ASP A 381 -22.81 6.61 3.85
CA ASP A 381 -22.53 7.08 2.49
C ASP A 381 -23.81 7.43 1.71
N LEU A 382 -24.85 6.58 1.80
CA LEU A 382 -26.07 6.74 1.02
C LEU A 382 -26.97 7.88 1.51
N GLU A 383 -27.16 8.04 2.83
CA GLU A 383 -28.12 8.99 3.39
C GLU A 383 -27.83 10.45 3.00
N PRO A 384 -26.58 10.96 3.10
CA PRO A 384 -26.27 12.35 2.71
C PRO A 384 -26.39 12.59 1.19
N GLN A 385 -26.02 11.60 0.38
CA GLN A 385 -26.13 11.70 -1.08
C GLN A 385 -27.59 11.76 -1.52
N LEU A 386 -28.43 10.94 -0.90
CA LEU A 386 -29.87 10.88 -1.14
C LEU A 386 -30.56 12.18 -0.75
N ASP A 387 -30.28 12.71 0.45
CA ASP A 387 -30.85 13.98 0.91
C ASP A 387 -30.40 15.14 -0.02
N SER A 388 -29.14 15.17 -0.45
CA SER A 388 -28.62 16.16 -1.40
C SER A 388 -29.33 16.09 -2.76
N GLU A 389 -29.49 14.89 -3.33
CA GLU A 389 -30.11 14.70 -4.65
C GLU A 389 -31.63 14.99 -4.60
N ILE A 390 -32.31 14.65 -3.51
CA ILE A 390 -33.72 15.03 -3.27
C ILE A 390 -33.87 16.56 -3.28
N VAL A 391 -33.01 17.28 -2.55
CA VAL A 391 -33.04 18.75 -2.49
C VAL A 391 -32.80 19.36 -3.88
N LYS A 392 -31.83 18.81 -4.62
CA LYS A 392 -31.52 19.24 -5.98
C LYS A 392 -32.70 19.03 -6.93
N ARG A 393 -33.26 17.83 -7.00
CA ARG A 393 -34.40 17.51 -7.88
C ARG A 393 -35.67 18.27 -7.51
N TYR A 394 -35.90 18.49 -6.22
CA TYR A 394 -37.02 19.31 -5.76
C TYR A 394 -36.89 20.75 -6.25
N LYS A 395 -35.69 21.33 -6.14
CA LYS A 395 -35.41 22.67 -6.65
C LYS A 395 -35.57 22.76 -8.17
N GLU A 396 -35.10 21.76 -8.92
CA GLU A 396 -35.27 21.70 -10.38
C GLU A 396 -36.75 21.57 -10.78
N SER A 397 -37.54 20.82 -10.00
CA SER A 397 -38.94 20.53 -10.31
C SER A 397 -39.93 21.62 -9.91
N PHE A 398 -39.64 22.36 -8.84
CA PHE A 398 -40.55 23.32 -8.20
C PHE A 398 -39.98 24.73 -8.06
N GLY A 399 -38.69 24.95 -8.40
CA GLY A 399 -38.04 26.27 -8.37
C GLY A 399 -37.70 26.81 -6.98
N VAL A 400 -37.97 26.05 -5.93
CA VAL A 400 -37.73 26.42 -4.53
C VAL A 400 -37.03 25.30 -3.78
N TYR A 401 -36.33 25.64 -2.69
CA TYR A 401 -35.77 24.63 -1.79
C TYR A 401 -36.88 24.01 -0.93
N PRO A 402 -36.84 22.70 -0.67
CA PRO A 402 -37.83 22.05 0.19
C PRO A 402 -37.67 22.51 1.65
N GLN A 403 -38.78 22.70 2.35
CA GLN A 403 -38.75 22.97 3.79
C GLN A 403 -38.60 21.71 4.64
N ASP A 404 -38.97 20.56 4.09
CA ASP A 404 -38.90 19.26 4.74
C ASP A 404 -38.60 18.18 3.70
N ILE A 405 -37.61 17.33 3.96
CA ILE A 405 -37.13 16.30 3.02
C ILE A 405 -38.19 15.22 2.79
N ILE A 406 -38.94 14.83 3.83
CA ILE A 406 -39.96 13.79 3.71
C ILE A 406 -41.13 14.30 2.84
N LYS A 407 -41.55 15.55 3.04
CA LYS A 407 -42.58 16.17 2.21
C LYS A 407 -42.10 16.36 0.77
N ALA A 408 -40.83 16.69 0.57
CA ALA A 408 -40.21 16.80 -0.75
C ALA A 408 -40.23 15.48 -1.51
N VAL A 409 -40.00 14.36 -0.82
CA VAL A 409 -40.06 13.01 -1.37
C VAL A 409 -41.48 12.64 -1.81
N GLU A 410 -42.51 12.95 -1.00
CA GLU A 410 -43.90 12.71 -1.40
C GLU A 410 -44.28 13.49 -2.67
N GLU A 411 -43.90 14.76 -2.75
CA GLU A 411 -44.20 15.62 -3.88
C GLU A 411 -43.41 15.22 -5.16
N LEU A 412 -42.17 14.76 -5.02
CA LEU A 412 -41.36 14.23 -6.13
C LEU A 412 -41.81 12.84 -6.60
N SER A 413 -42.15 11.95 -5.67
CA SER A 413 -42.62 10.58 -5.94
C SER A 413 -43.88 10.60 -6.81
N ASN A 414 -44.80 11.55 -6.56
CA ASN A 414 -46.02 11.72 -7.36
C ASN A 414 -45.77 12.21 -8.79
N LYS A 415 -44.57 12.72 -9.10
CA LYS A 415 -44.26 13.40 -10.37
C LYS A 415 -43.25 12.64 -11.24
N HIS A 416 -42.29 11.92 -10.65
CA HIS A 416 -41.10 11.44 -11.38
C HIS A 416 -40.65 9.98 -11.15
N GLY A 417 -41.41 9.13 -10.44
CA GLY A 417 -41.06 7.69 -10.33
C GLY A 417 -39.74 7.45 -9.58
N LEU A 418 -39.66 7.99 -8.38
CA LEU A 418 -38.49 8.08 -7.49
C LEU A 418 -38.88 7.51 -6.09
N PRO A 419 -37.96 7.29 -5.13
CA PRO A 419 -38.23 6.41 -4.00
C PRO A 419 -39.39 6.89 -3.14
N GLU A 420 -40.29 5.96 -2.82
CA GLU A 420 -41.42 6.25 -1.94
C GLU A 420 -40.95 6.69 -0.54
N LYS A 421 -41.78 7.50 0.13
CA LYS A 421 -41.56 7.94 1.51
C LYS A 421 -41.21 6.80 2.47
N GLU A 422 -41.78 5.61 2.26
CA GLU A 422 -41.51 4.44 3.08
C GLU A 422 -40.05 3.96 2.98
N HIS A 423 -39.43 4.04 1.80
CA HIS A 423 -38.02 3.65 1.60
C HIS A 423 -37.07 4.59 2.34
N ILE A 424 -37.32 5.90 2.30
CA ILE A 424 -36.50 6.89 3.01
C ILE A 424 -36.62 6.68 4.52
N TYR A 425 -37.82 6.44 5.03
CA TYR A 425 -37.99 6.12 6.46
C TYR A 425 -37.29 4.84 6.87
N LYS A 426 -37.37 3.79 6.06
CA LYS A 426 -36.66 2.53 6.33
C LYS A 426 -35.16 2.78 6.39
N LEU A 427 -34.57 3.55 5.48
CA LEU A 427 -33.15 3.91 5.52
C LEU A 427 -32.78 4.67 6.81
N LYS A 428 -33.55 5.71 7.17
CA LYS A 428 -33.27 6.51 8.37
C LYS A 428 -33.44 5.71 9.67
N ASN A 429 -34.36 4.75 9.69
CA ASN A 429 -34.55 3.86 10.84
C ASN A 429 -33.49 2.76 10.92
N LEU A 430 -32.93 2.29 9.80
CA LEU A 430 -31.93 1.22 9.77
C LEU A 430 -30.68 1.57 10.59
N LYS A 431 -30.24 2.84 10.57
CA LYS A 431 -29.14 3.30 11.42
C LYS A 431 -29.40 3.01 12.91
N SER A 432 -30.58 3.37 13.41
CA SER A 432 -30.97 3.13 14.80
C SER A 432 -31.12 1.63 15.10
N ILE A 433 -31.61 0.84 14.15
CA ILE A 433 -31.74 -0.63 14.28
C ILE A 433 -30.35 -1.28 14.37
N ILE A 434 -29.38 -0.87 13.55
CA ILE A 434 -28.00 -1.39 13.60
C ILE A 434 -27.31 -1.01 14.91
N GLU A 435 -27.42 0.27 15.31
CA GLU A 435 -26.81 0.79 16.54
C GLU A 435 -27.39 0.14 17.79
N SER A 436 -28.71 -0.13 17.82
CA SER A 436 -29.38 -0.84 18.92
C SER A 436 -29.11 -2.36 18.91
N GLY A 437 -28.46 -2.88 17.87
CA GLY A 437 -28.08 -4.28 17.75
C GLY A 437 -29.25 -5.23 17.45
N GLN A 438 -30.35 -4.70 16.93
CA GLN A 438 -31.46 -5.50 16.42
C GLN A 438 -31.06 -6.23 15.12
N GLU A 439 -31.66 -7.39 14.86
CA GLU A 439 -31.42 -8.17 13.64
C GLU A 439 -32.02 -7.47 12.41
N ILE A 440 -31.32 -7.56 11.29
CA ILE A 440 -31.70 -6.93 10.03
C ILE A 440 -31.83 -8.01 8.96
N ASN A 441 -32.92 -7.94 8.19
CA ASN A 441 -33.08 -8.81 7.03
C ASN A 441 -32.18 -8.30 5.88
N LEU A 442 -31.17 -9.07 5.52
CA LEU A 442 -30.19 -8.71 4.50
C LEU A 442 -30.80 -8.55 3.10
N ASP A 443 -31.74 -9.41 2.74
CA ASP A 443 -32.40 -9.32 1.42
C ASP A 443 -33.23 -8.04 1.33
N GLU A 444 -33.88 -7.63 2.42
CA GLU A 444 -34.62 -6.37 2.48
C GLU A 444 -33.67 -5.16 2.48
N PHE A 445 -32.54 -5.24 3.21
CA PHE A 445 -31.51 -4.21 3.23
C PHE A 445 -30.92 -3.97 1.84
N MET A 446 -30.46 -5.03 1.17
CA MET A 446 -29.83 -4.93 -0.16
C MET A 446 -30.82 -4.40 -1.20
N LYS A 447 -32.07 -4.89 -1.20
CA LYS A 447 -33.12 -4.37 -2.10
C LYS A 447 -33.39 -2.89 -1.88
N LEU A 448 -33.42 -2.45 -0.62
CA LEU A 448 -33.62 -1.05 -0.29
C LEU A 448 -32.44 -0.20 -0.76
N THR A 449 -31.20 -0.62 -0.52
CA THR A 449 -30.01 0.14 -0.93
C THR A 449 -29.85 0.20 -2.45
N ASP A 450 -30.15 -0.88 -3.17
CA ASP A 450 -30.05 -0.92 -4.63
C ASP A 450 -31.09 0.01 -5.27
N LEU A 451 -32.33 0.00 -4.77
CA LEU A 451 -33.39 0.90 -5.23
C LEU A 451 -33.02 2.38 -5.02
N LEU A 452 -32.34 2.70 -3.91
CA LEU A 452 -31.91 4.07 -3.61
C LEU A 452 -30.67 4.49 -4.40
N LYS A 453 -29.75 3.56 -4.70
CA LYS A 453 -28.62 3.81 -5.60
C LYS A 453 -29.09 4.06 -7.03
N GLU A 454 -30.04 3.26 -7.52
CA GLU A 454 -30.62 3.47 -8.85
C GLU A 454 -31.28 4.86 -8.98
N PHE A 455 -31.88 5.37 -7.90
CA PHE A 455 -32.39 6.74 -7.85
C PHE A 455 -31.29 7.81 -7.95
N LEU A 456 -30.11 7.56 -7.38
CA LEU A 456 -28.98 8.50 -7.45
C LEU A 456 -28.32 8.50 -8.82
N GLU A 457 -28.35 7.37 -9.52
CA GLU A 457 -27.74 7.19 -10.85
C GLU A 457 -28.62 7.72 -11.99
N ARG A 458 -29.94 7.58 -11.89
CA ARG A 458 -30.93 8.14 -12.82
C ARG A 458 -31.16 9.59 -12.53
#